data_AF-A0A1J4MPD2-F1
#
_entry.id   AF-A0A1J4MPD2-F1
#
_cell.length_a   1.000
_cell.length_b   1.000
_cell.length_c   1.000
_cell.angle_alpha   90.00
_cell.angle_beta   90.00
_cell.angle_gamma   90.00
#
_symmetry.space_group_name_H-M   'P 1'
#
loop_
_entity.id
_entity.type
_entity.pdbx_description
1 polymer ?
#
loop_
_entity_poly.entity_id
_entity_poly.type
_entity_poly.pdbx_seq_one_letter_code
_entity_poly.pdbx_strand_id
1 'polypeptide(L)'
;MSLETLSALYPKATKSKNEAERLLEQFELGLDRSIALQQRLSAILNDFCRQVTELKQVLEGLKSSKSIDRSQEKIWDRRVDNLISDSNSLRESVSKQLDHIHKSQIEEQKKLSYSSPEKYNGVGALIREKAIWQESHIAIDHALEQAKSIVSNLKNQNRMLKSVRKRALDMASRLGISHSLLSNIERRNLVDQILVYGCIFLTSLIFITIYLFIHYIYRKRKMQKYINYRIRVTVQDDRIMVGNLMAFDRHMNLVLSDCQEYRRVKKGEESKELKRSLGLIMLRGENIVTFVAEAPPKNQPNKPVEHTYAGNVQTIARGPPLIPPPIMPPGQFPLINPSIGGLPIPPPGIPPLPPNIHGNK
;
A
#
# COMPACT_ATOMS: atom_id res chain seq x y z
N MET A 1 16.73 0.23 -1.24
CA MET A 1 15.98 0.67 -2.43
C MET A 1 14.82 -0.30 -2.61
N SER A 2 13.59 0.18 -2.80
CA SER A 2 12.38 -0.65 -2.76
C SER A 2 11.83 -0.89 -4.18
N LEU A 3 10.99 -1.91 -4.35
CA LEU A 3 10.23 -2.15 -5.59
C LEU A 3 9.40 -0.92 -6.00
N GLU A 4 9.04 -0.07 -5.03
CA GLU A 4 8.30 1.17 -5.22
C GLU A 4 9.10 2.24 -6.00
N THR A 5 10.42 2.29 -5.82
CA THR A 5 11.24 3.23 -6.61
C THR A 5 11.31 2.79 -8.08
N LEU A 6 11.30 1.48 -8.34
CA LEU A 6 11.28 0.92 -9.69
C LEU A 6 9.93 1.18 -10.39
N SER A 7 8.82 1.01 -9.65
CA SER A 7 7.47 1.25 -10.18
C SER A 7 7.15 2.74 -10.36
N ALA A 8 7.82 3.64 -9.63
CA ALA A 8 7.70 5.09 -9.83
C ALA A 8 8.58 5.61 -10.97
N LEU A 9 9.76 5.03 -11.17
CA LEU A 9 10.72 5.48 -12.19
C LEU A 9 10.35 4.98 -13.59
N TYR A 10 9.74 3.81 -13.71
CA TYR A 10 9.33 3.23 -14.99
C TYR A 10 8.33 4.10 -15.79
N PRO A 11 7.21 4.59 -15.21
CA PRO A 11 6.28 5.49 -15.91
C PRO A 11 6.94 6.80 -16.35
N LYS A 12 7.91 7.30 -15.58
CA LYS A 12 8.67 8.51 -15.92
C LYS A 12 9.52 8.28 -17.17
N ALA A 13 10.23 7.16 -17.23
CA ALA A 13 11.01 6.77 -18.41
C ALA A 13 10.10 6.55 -19.63
N THR A 14 8.95 5.89 -19.49
CA THR A 14 7.99 5.71 -20.58
C THR A 14 7.40 7.04 -21.08
N LYS A 15 7.17 8.00 -20.18
CA LYS A 15 6.70 9.33 -20.57
C LYS A 15 7.76 10.09 -21.39
N SER A 16 9.02 10.06 -20.95
CA SER A 16 10.15 10.65 -21.68
C SER A 16 10.34 10.00 -23.06
N LYS A 17 10.17 8.66 -23.15
CA LYS A 17 10.17 7.92 -24.41
C LYS A 17 9.11 8.44 -25.37
N ASN A 18 7.85 8.50 -24.94
CA ASN A 18 6.74 8.93 -25.80
C ASN A 18 6.89 10.39 -26.24
N GLU A 19 7.47 11.26 -25.40
CA GLU A 19 7.77 12.64 -25.77
C GLU A 19 8.89 12.71 -26.83
N ALA A 20 9.94 11.89 -26.69
CA ALA A 20 11.00 11.80 -27.69
C ALA A 20 10.49 11.27 -29.03
N GLU A 21 9.65 10.22 -29.03
CA GLU A 21 9.01 9.66 -30.24
C GLU A 21 8.13 10.70 -30.93
N ARG A 22 7.30 11.42 -30.18
CA ARG A 22 6.44 12.47 -30.73
C ARG A 22 7.25 13.60 -31.37
N LEU A 23 8.34 14.03 -30.73
CA LEU A 23 9.22 15.07 -31.27
C LEU A 23 9.98 14.58 -32.50
N LEU A 24 10.36 13.31 -32.53
CA LEU A 24 10.96 12.67 -33.70
C LEU A 24 9.97 12.62 -34.87
N GLU A 25 8.72 12.22 -34.63
CA GLU A 25 7.67 12.19 -35.64
C GLU A 25 7.36 13.60 -36.19
N GLN A 26 7.29 14.61 -35.32
CA GLN A 26 7.13 16.01 -35.74
C GLN A 26 8.30 16.49 -36.61
N PHE A 27 9.50 15.99 -36.33
CA PHE A 27 10.69 16.30 -37.10
C PHE A 27 10.72 15.58 -38.46
N GLU A 28 10.29 14.31 -38.49
CA GLU A 28 10.17 13.50 -39.71
C GLU A 28 9.11 14.04 -40.67
N LEU A 29 8.00 14.56 -40.15
CA LEU A 29 6.95 15.23 -40.93
C LEU A 29 7.39 16.58 -41.54
N GLY A 30 8.60 17.06 -41.20
CA GLY A 30 9.20 18.24 -41.81
C GLY A 30 8.54 19.57 -41.47
N LEU A 31 7.63 19.60 -40.48
CA LEU A 31 6.93 20.82 -40.06
C LEU A 31 7.90 21.85 -39.44
N ASP A 32 8.94 21.40 -38.74
CA ASP A 32 9.93 22.28 -38.08
C ASP A 32 11.34 21.65 -38.07
N ARG A 33 12.20 22.06 -39.02
CA ARG A 33 13.66 21.73 -38.98
C ARG A 33 14.47 22.70 -38.11
N SER A 34 13.82 23.37 -37.15
CA SER A 34 14.47 24.42 -36.39
C SER A 34 15.56 23.86 -35.47
N ILE A 35 16.66 24.61 -35.35
CA ILE A 35 17.79 24.31 -34.46
C ILE A 35 17.30 24.18 -32.99
N ALA A 36 16.23 24.88 -32.62
CA ALA A 36 15.62 24.80 -31.29
C ALA A 36 14.92 23.45 -31.03
N LEU A 37 14.24 22.87 -32.03
CA LEU A 37 13.61 21.55 -31.91
C LEU A 37 14.70 20.47 -31.82
N GLN A 38 15.74 20.57 -32.65
CA GLN A 38 16.91 19.66 -32.59
C GLN A 38 17.58 19.66 -31.22
N GLN A 39 17.82 20.84 -30.63
CA GLN A 39 18.38 20.96 -29.29
C GLN A 39 17.46 20.34 -28.23
N ARG A 40 16.15 20.62 -28.29
CA ARG A 40 15.16 20.06 -27.35
C ARG A 40 15.09 18.54 -27.42
N LEU A 41 15.05 17.99 -28.63
CA LEU A 41 14.98 16.55 -28.87
C LEU A 41 16.27 15.86 -28.38
N SER A 42 17.44 16.45 -28.61
CA SER A 42 18.71 15.95 -28.06
C SER A 42 18.75 15.97 -26.52
N ALA A 43 18.19 17.01 -25.89
CA ALA A 43 18.14 17.13 -24.44
C ALA A 43 17.21 16.08 -23.81
N ILE A 44 16.03 15.87 -24.40
CA ILE A 44 15.06 14.87 -23.92
C ILE A 44 15.60 13.45 -24.10
N LEU A 45 16.29 13.15 -25.21
CA LEU A 45 16.94 11.85 -25.39
C LEU A 45 18.04 11.59 -24.36
N ASN A 46 18.85 12.61 -24.05
CA ASN A 46 19.89 12.47 -23.03
C ASN A 46 19.29 12.23 -21.63
N ASP A 47 18.18 12.90 -21.31
CA ASP A 47 17.44 12.66 -20.07
C ASP A 47 16.83 11.26 -20.04
N PHE A 48 16.25 10.79 -21.15
CA PHE A 48 15.72 9.43 -21.28
C PHE A 48 16.82 8.37 -21.08
N CYS A 49 17.98 8.50 -21.75
CA CYS A 49 19.12 7.59 -21.58
C CYS A 49 19.57 7.51 -20.10
N ARG A 50 19.60 8.66 -19.42
CA ARG A 50 19.96 8.73 -18.00
C ARG A 50 18.96 7.99 -17.13
N GLN A 51 17.66 8.21 -17.34
CA GLN A 51 16.59 7.54 -16.60
C GLN A 51 16.61 6.01 -16.79
N VAL A 52 16.88 5.53 -18.01
CA VAL A 52 17.00 4.10 -18.31
C VAL A 52 18.23 3.48 -17.61
N THR A 53 19.36 4.20 -17.58
CA THR A 53 20.59 3.76 -16.89
C THR A 53 20.38 3.67 -15.38
N GLU A 54 19.72 4.66 -14.78
CA GLU A 54 19.35 4.67 -13.36
C GLU A 54 18.43 3.49 -13.02
N LEU A 55 17.45 3.22 -13.88
CA LEU A 55 16.50 2.13 -13.71
C LEU A 55 17.18 0.75 -13.80
N LYS A 56 18.17 0.59 -14.69
CA LYS A 56 19.02 -0.60 -14.77
C LYS A 56 19.84 -0.80 -13.49
N GLN A 57 20.46 0.27 -12.97
CA GLN A 57 21.28 0.20 -11.77
C GLN A 57 20.47 -0.19 -10.52
N VAL A 58 19.24 0.33 -10.39
CA VAL A 58 18.32 -0.05 -9.31
C VAL A 58 17.90 -1.52 -9.43
N LEU A 59 17.64 -2.00 -10.64
CA LEU A 59 17.28 -3.41 -10.88
C LEU A 59 18.44 -4.37 -10.54
N GLU A 60 19.67 -4.05 -10.95
CA GLU A 60 20.86 -4.83 -10.62
C GLU A 60 21.14 -4.85 -9.11
N GLY A 61 20.94 -3.72 -8.42
CA GLY A 61 21.06 -3.63 -6.96
C GLY A 61 20.03 -4.50 -6.23
N LEU A 62 18.80 -4.56 -6.71
CA LEU A 62 17.74 -5.40 -6.15
C LEU A 62 18.01 -6.90 -6.38
N LYS A 63 18.52 -7.26 -7.56
CA LYS A 63 18.95 -8.61 -7.93
C LYS A 63 20.08 -9.12 -7.03
N SER A 64 21.07 -8.27 -6.76
CA SER A 64 22.18 -8.58 -5.85
C SER A 64 21.71 -8.83 -4.41
N SER A 65 20.67 -8.12 -3.95
CA SER A 65 20.15 -8.26 -2.58
C SER A 65 19.18 -9.44 -2.36
N LYS A 66 18.86 -10.22 -3.41
CA LYS A 66 17.90 -11.35 -3.37
C LYS A 66 16.52 -10.98 -2.78
N SER A 67 16.09 -9.73 -2.97
CA SER A 67 14.85 -9.18 -2.41
C SER A 67 13.62 -9.37 -3.32
N ILE A 68 13.79 -9.93 -4.52
CA ILE A 68 12.75 -10.08 -5.55
C ILE A 68 12.49 -11.56 -5.85
N ASP A 69 11.22 -11.91 -6.03
CA ASP A 69 10.78 -13.24 -6.50
C ASP A 69 11.21 -13.51 -7.95
N ARG A 70 11.65 -14.74 -8.27
CA ARG A 70 12.22 -15.11 -9.59
C ARG A 70 11.26 -14.83 -10.76
N SER A 71 9.95 -14.83 -10.51
CA SER A 71 8.93 -14.49 -11.51
C SER A 71 8.92 -12.99 -11.83
N GLN A 72 8.98 -12.15 -10.80
CA GLN A 72 9.02 -10.69 -10.93
C GLN A 72 10.35 -10.20 -11.54
N GLU A 73 11.46 -10.85 -11.20
CA GLU A 73 12.78 -10.57 -11.77
C GLU A 73 12.75 -10.66 -13.30
N LYS A 74 12.22 -11.76 -13.86
CA LYS A 74 12.12 -11.95 -15.32
C LYS A 74 11.22 -10.93 -16.01
N ILE A 75 10.16 -10.46 -15.33
CA ILE A 75 9.24 -9.46 -15.89
C ILE A 75 9.94 -8.10 -15.97
N TRP A 76 10.67 -7.73 -14.92
CA TRP A 76 11.41 -6.47 -14.89
C TRP A 76 12.62 -6.49 -15.82
N ASP A 77 13.39 -7.58 -15.88
CA ASP A 77 14.49 -7.74 -16.86
C ASP A 77 14.00 -7.45 -18.29
N ARG A 78 12.90 -8.10 -18.72
CA ARG A 78 12.32 -7.86 -20.06
C ARG A 78 11.88 -6.41 -20.27
N ARG A 79 11.28 -5.78 -19.26
CA ARG A 79 10.82 -4.40 -19.35
C ARG A 79 11.99 -3.43 -19.50
N VAL A 80 13.05 -3.63 -18.72
CA VAL A 80 14.25 -2.78 -18.77
C VAL A 80 14.99 -2.99 -20.09
N ASP A 81 15.14 -4.23 -20.53
CA ASP A 81 15.78 -4.55 -21.81
C ASP A 81 15.04 -3.93 -23.00
N ASN A 82 13.70 -3.93 -22.98
CA ASN A 82 12.89 -3.25 -23.99
C ASN A 82 13.17 -1.73 -24.00
N LEU A 83 13.17 -1.08 -22.82
CA LEU A 83 13.48 0.36 -22.74
C LEU A 83 14.91 0.69 -23.19
N ILE A 84 15.88 -0.18 -22.92
CA ILE A 84 17.26 -0.03 -23.38
C ILE A 84 17.33 -0.12 -24.90
N SER A 85 16.66 -1.11 -25.49
CA SER A 85 16.56 -1.26 -26.94
C SER A 85 15.93 -0.02 -27.58
N ASP A 86 14.83 0.49 -27.00
CA ASP A 86 14.14 1.69 -27.47
C ASP A 86 15.03 2.95 -27.36
N SER A 87 15.81 3.08 -26.30
CA SER A 87 16.74 4.20 -26.13
C SER A 87 17.86 4.19 -27.16
N ASN A 88 18.37 3.01 -27.53
CA ASN A 88 19.43 2.89 -28.52
C ASN A 88 18.91 3.16 -29.92
N SER A 89 17.73 2.63 -30.28
CA SER A 89 17.12 2.86 -31.59
C SER A 89 16.74 4.32 -31.79
N LEU A 90 16.12 4.97 -30.81
CA LEU A 90 15.78 6.40 -30.87
C LEU A 90 17.02 7.28 -31.01
N ARG A 91 18.09 6.97 -30.28
CA ARG A 91 19.36 7.69 -30.38
C ARG A 91 19.97 7.56 -31.78
N GLU A 92 19.93 6.36 -32.36
CA GLU A 92 20.48 6.10 -33.69
C GLU A 92 19.66 6.80 -34.79
N SER A 93 18.33 6.79 -34.69
CA SER A 93 17.45 7.52 -35.61
C SER A 93 17.73 9.01 -35.57
N VAL A 94 17.87 9.59 -34.37
CA VAL A 94 18.15 11.02 -34.21
C VAL A 94 19.54 11.39 -34.71
N SER A 95 20.57 10.61 -34.43
CA SER A 95 21.92 10.91 -34.92
C SER A 95 21.97 10.89 -36.45
N LYS A 96 21.36 9.89 -37.10
CA LYS A 96 21.29 9.79 -38.56
C LYS A 96 20.60 11.00 -39.19
N GLN A 97 19.53 11.48 -38.56
CA GLN A 97 18.78 12.65 -39.03
C GLN A 97 19.53 13.97 -38.82
N LEU A 98 20.22 14.12 -37.68
CA LEU A 98 21.02 15.31 -37.39
C LEU A 98 22.25 15.42 -38.31
N ASP A 99 22.90 14.29 -38.57
CA ASP A 99 24.08 14.21 -39.44
C ASP A 99 23.75 14.60 -40.88
N HIS A 100 22.57 14.23 -41.40
CA HIS A 100 22.14 14.62 -42.74
C HIS A 100 22.03 16.15 -42.88
N ILE A 101 21.51 16.83 -41.86
CA ILE A 101 21.31 18.29 -41.88
C ILE A 101 22.64 19.03 -41.79
N HIS A 102 23.52 18.60 -40.90
CA HIS A 102 24.87 19.18 -40.80
C HIS A 102 25.68 18.94 -42.08
N LYS A 103 25.56 17.76 -42.68
CA LYS A 103 26.25 17.43 -43.94
C LYS A 103 25.78 18.31 -45.10
N SER A 104 24.47 18.56 -45.22
CA SER A 104 23.94 19.47 -46.26
C SER A 104 24.44 20.91 -46.11
N GLN A 105 24.55 21.42 -44.88
CA GLN A 105 25.06 22.78 -44.64
C GLN A 105 26.56 22.90 -44.97
N ILE A 106 27.35 21.89 -44.62
CA ILE A 106 28.78 21.85 -44.90
C ILE A 106 29.03 21.71 -46.42
N GLU A 107 28.22 20.92 -47.14
CA GLU A 107 28.32 20.78 -48.59
C GLU A 107 27.93 22.07 -49.34
N GLU A 108 26.91 22.79 -48.88
CA GLU A 108 26.55 24.11 -49.44
C GLU A 108 27.66 25.14 -49.24
N GLN A 109 28.27 25.21 -48.05
CA GLN A 109 29.43 26.07 -47.79
C GLN A 109 30.63 25.69 -48.66
N LYS A 110 30.90 24.38 -48.83
CA LYS A 110 31.97 23.89 -49.71
C LYS A 110 31.72 24.22 -51.18
N LYS A 111 30.47 24.16 -51.66
CA LYS A 111 30.11 24.53 -53.04
C LYS A 111 30.28 26.03 -53.31
N LEU A 112 29.91 26.88 -52.34
CA LEU A 112 30.18 28.33 -52.39
C LEU A 112 31.68 28.65 -52.40
N SER A 113 32.50 27.82 -51.73
CA SER A 113 33.95 27.99 -51.69
C SER A 113 34.70 27.49 -52.95
N TYR A 114 34.04 26.80 -53.89
CA TYR A 114 34.69 26.11 -55.02
C TYR A 114 34.56 26.79 -56.40
N SER A 115 34.04 28.02 -56.50
CA SER A 115 34.03 28.78 -57.77
C SER A 115 35.24 29.71 -57.93
N SER A 116 36.39 29.16 -58.31
CA SER A 116 37.37 29.79 -59.22
C SER A 116 38.67 28.98 -59.32
N PRO A 117 38.97 28.34 -60.46
CA PRO A 117 40.31 27.84 -60.75
C PRO A 117 41.09 28.93 -61.48
N GLU A 118 41.65 29.90 -60.75
CA GLU A 118 42.58 30.89 -61.34
C GLU A 118 44.01 30.70 -60.84
N LYS A 119 44.93 30.71 -61.81
CA LYS A 119 46.38 30.59 -61.70
C LYS A 119 46.95 31.47 -60.58
N TYR A 120 47.80 30.86 -59.76
CA TYR A 120 48.61 31.52 -58.74
C TYR A 120 49.60 32.51 -59.37
N ASN A 121 49.21 33.78 -59.43
CA ASN A 121 50.13 34.90 -59.54
C ASN A 121 50.31 35.48 -58.13
N GLY A 122 51.54 35.53 -57.61
CA GLY A 122 51.84 35.94 -56.23
C GLY A 122 51.25 37.31 -55.83
N VAL A 123 51.10 38.22 -56.79
CA VAL A 123 50.44 39.52 -56.57
C VAL A 123 48.91 39.39 -56.40
N GLY A 124 48.28 38.50 -57.17
CA GLY A 124 46.85 38.20 -57.05
C GLY A 124 46.52 37.45 -55.75
N ALA A 125 47.43 36.58 -55.29
CA ALA A 125 47.31 35.92 -53.99
C ALA A 125 47.32 36.92 -52.84
N LEU A 126 48.22 37.91 -52.87
CA LEU A 126 48.31 38.96 -51.83
C LEU A 126 47.10 39.91 -51.83
N ILE A 127 46.59 40.27 -53.01
CA ILE A 127 45.37 41.10 -53.11
C ILE A 127 44.16 40.33 -52.59
N ARG A 128 44.07 39.03 -52.89
CA ARG A 128 43.01 38.15 -52.38
C ARG A 128 43.14 37.96 -50.87
N GLU A 129 44.35 37.75 -50.36
CA GLU A 129 44.60 37.64 -48.92
C GLU A 129 44.16 38.92 -48.22
N LYS A 130 44.53 40.08 -48.73
CA LYS A 130 44.07 41.38 -48.21
C LYS A 130 42.55 41.54 -48.26
N ALA A 131 41.91 41.09 -49.32
CA ALA A 131 40.44 41.11 -49.44
C ALA A 131 39.78 40.17 -48.41
N ILE A 132 40.32 38.97 -48.22
CA ILE A 132 39.87 38.01 -47.19
C ILE A 132 40.11 38.59 -45.79
N TRP A 133 41.22 39.28 -45.56
CA TRP A 133 41.50 39.97 -44.30
C TRP A 133 40.49 41.10 -44.03
N GLN A 134 40.15 41.89 -45.05
CA GLN A 134 39.14 42.94 -44.93
C GLN A 134 37.74 42.36 -44.69
N GLU A 135 37.37 41.30 -45.40
CA GLU A 135 36.12 40.58 -45.20
C GLU A 135 36.03 39.97 -43.79
N SER A 136 37.13 39.38 -43.31
CA SER A 136 37.24 38.85 -41.95
C SER A 136 37.14 39.94 -40.89
N HIS A 137 37.71 41.13 -41.11
CA HIS A 137 37.56 42.27 -40.20
C HIS A 137 36.11 42.73 -40.12
N ILE A 138 35.40 42.83 -41.26
CA ILE A 138 33.97 43.15 -41.29
C ILE A 138 33.15 42.07 -40.56
N ALA A 139 33.49 40.79 -40.75
CA ALA A 139 32.84 39.69 -40.05
C ALA A 139 33.10 39.70 -38.53
N ILE A 140 34.32 40.06 -38.11
CA ILE A 140 34.68 40.23 -36.69
C ILE A 140 33.93 41.42 -36.10
N ASP A 141 33.84 42.54 -36.82
CA ASP A 141 33.09 43.72 -36.37
C ASP A 141 31.60 43.40 -36.19
N HIS A 142 31.01 42.65 -37.12
CA HIS A 142 29.64 42.17 -37.01
C HIS A 142 29.45 41.20 -35.83
N ALA A 143 30.39 40.28 -35.62
CA ALA A 143 30.36 39.37 -34.47
C ALA A 143 30.52 40.13 -33.14
N LEU A 144 31.34 41.17 -33.12
CA LEU A 144 31.55 42.05 -31.97
C LEU A 144 30.32 42.91 -31.70
N GLU A 145 29.63 43.38 -32.74
CA GLU A 145 28.37 44.11 -32.65
C GLU A 145 27.23 43.21 -32.16
N GLN A 146 27.17 41.97 -32.65
CA GLN A 146 26.26 40.94 -32.14
C GLN A 146 26.54 40.64 -30.67
N ALA A 147 27.80 40.46 -30.28
CA ALA A 147 28.19 40.26 -28.88
C ALA A 147 27.84 41.47 -28.00
N LYS A 148 28.08 42.70 -28.48
CA LYS A 148 27.68 43.93 -27.81
C LYS A 148 26.17 44.02 -27.63
N SER A 149 25.38 43.63 -28.64
CA SER A 149 23.93 43.60 -28.55
C SER A 149 23.45 42.60 -27.50
N ILE A 150 24.04 41.41 -27.44
CA ILE A 150 23.73 40.38 -26.43
C ILE A 150 24.06 40.90 -25.02
N VAL A 151 25.24 41.49 -24.83
CA VAL A 151 25.63 42.08 -23.54
C VAL A 151 24.71 43.24 -23.15
N SER A 152 24.30 44.06 -24.12
CA SER A 152 23.37 45.17 -23.89
C SER A 152 21.97 44.66 -23.50
N ASN A 153 21.50 43.58 -24.13
CA ASN A 153 20.23 42.94 -23.84
C ASN A 153 20.24 42.27 -22.46
N LEU A 154 21.32 41.56 -22.10
CA LEU A 154 21.50 40.99 -20.77
C LEU A 154 21.59 42.09 -19.69
N LYS A 155 22.31 43.18 -19.97
CA LYS A 155 22.39 44.34 -19.07
C LYS A 155 21.02 45.01 -18.90
N ASN A 156 20.24 45.12 -19.96
CA ASN A 156 18.87 45.66 -19.93
C ASN A 156 17.89 44.73 -19.21
N GLN A 157 17.99 43.40 -19.39
CA GLN A 157 17.25 42.41 -18.61
C GLN A 157 17.59 42.50 -17.13
N ASN A 158 18.86 42.68 -16.78
CA ASN A 158 19.28 42.82 -15.40
C ASN A 158 18.77 44.15 -14.79
N ARG A 159 18.70 45.23 -15.57
CA ARG A 159 18.02 46.47 -15.16
C ARG A 159 16.51 46.28 -14.99
N MET A 160 15.87 45.51 -15.85
CA MET A 160 14.46 45.17 -15.73
C MET A 160 14.20 44.33 -14.48
N LEU A 161 15.02 43.33 -14.18
CA LEU A 161 14.95 42.54 -12.95
C LEU A 161 15.19 43.38 -11.69
N LYS A 162 16.12 44.34 -11.75
CA LYS A 162 16.31 45.32 -10.68
C LYS A 162 15.09 46.23 -10.53
N SER A 163 14.46 46.65 -11.62
CA SER A 163 13.21 47.42 -11.60
C SER A 163 12.02 46.59 -11.12
N VAL A 164 11.95 45.30 -11.44
CA VAL A 164 10.91 44.37 -10.97
C VAL A 164 11.12 44.09 -9.49
N ARG A 165 12.35 43.87 -9.03
CA ARG A 165 12.69 43.74 -7.62
C ARG A 165 12.39 45.02 -6.84
N LYS A 166 12.72 46.18 -7.40
CA LYS A 166 12.43 47.48 -6.78
C LYS A 166 10.94 47.76 -6.76
N ARG A 167 10.21 47.46 -7.84
CA ARG A 167 8.73 47.52 -7.87
C ARG A 167 8.09 46.50 -6.95
N ALA A 168 8.67 45.31 -6.78
CA ALA A 168 8.20 44.32 -5.82
C ALA A 168 8.46 44.75 -4.38
N LEU A 169 9.58 45.43 -4.09
CA LEU A 169 9.87 46.05 -2.79
C LEU A 169 8.96 47.26 -2.53
N ASP A 170 8.75 48.11 -3.53
CA ASP A 170 7.82 49.25 -3.48
C ASP A 170 6.37 48.78 -3.38
N MET A 171 6.02 47.64 -3.98
CA MET A 171 4.72 46.98 -3.83
C MET A 171 4.62 46.29 -2.48
N ALA A 172 5.66 45.65 -1.95
CA ALA A 172 5.64 45.06 -0.62
C ALA A 172 5.57 46.12 0.50
N SER A 173 6.04 47.34 0.22
CA SER A 173 5.97 48.48 1.14
C SER A 173 4.73 49.35 0.95
N ARG A 174 4.18 49.46 -0.28
CA ARG A 174 2.92 50.19 -0.55
C ARG A 174 1.68 49.32 -0.41
N LEU A 175 1.75 48.08 -0.85
CA LEU A 175 0.87 47.00 -0.44
C LEU A 175 1.58 46.35 0.75
N GLY A 176 1.53 46.99 1.91
CA GLY A 176 1.79 46.26 3.15
C GLY A 176 1.00 44.96 3.04
N ILE A 177 1.71 43.82 3.04
CA ILE A 177 1.21 42.47 2.84
C ILE A 177 -0.27 42.45 3.21
N SER A 178 -1.17 42.52 2.22
CA SER A 178 -2.59 42.52 2.56
C SER A 178 -2.81 41.18 3.25
N HIS A 179 -3.06 41.24 4.55
CA HIS A 179 -3.20 40.08 5.41
C HIS A 179 -4.21 39.07 4.86
N SER A 180 -5.01 39.45 3.85
CA SER A 180 -5.97 38.61 3.14
C SER A 180 -5.39 37.65 2.10
N LEU A 181 -4.21 37.90 1.50
CA LEU A 181 -3.65 37.01 0.46
C LEU A 181 -2.57 36.06 0.99
N LEU A 182 -1.70 36.51 1.90
CA LEU A 182 -0.71 35.62 2.53
C LEU A 182 -1.41 34.59 3.43
N SER A 183 -2.45 35.02 4.14
CA SER A 183 -3.31 34.16 4.95
C SER A 183 -4.07 33.11 4.14
N ASN A 184 -4.46 33.39 2.89
CA ASN A 184 -5.30 32.46 2.13
C ASN A 184 -4.52 31.28 1.53
N ILE A 185 -3.20 31.41 1.37
CA ILE A 185 -2.31 30.32 0.96
C ILE A 185 -1.94 29.46 2.18
N GLU A 186 -1.70 30.10 3.32
CA GLU A 186 -1.38 29.41 4.57
C GLU A 186 -2.60 28.66 5.16
N ARG A 187 -3.82 29.24 5.05
CA ARG A 187 -5.05 28.59 5.53
C ARG A 187 -5.41 27.32 4.77
N ARG A 188 -5.11 27.18 3.48
CA ARG A 188 -5.47 25.96 2.73
C ARG A 188 -4.65 24.76 3.18
N ASN A 189 -3.35 24.96 3.41
CA ASN A 189 -2.48 23.89 3.88
C ASN A 189 -2.74 23.56 5.37
N LEU A 190 -3.09 24.56 6.19
CA LEU A 190 -3.48 24.31 7.58
C LEU A 190 -4.84 23.61 7.69
N VAL A 191 -5.81 23.97 6.84
CA VAL A 191 -7.12 23.29 6.82
C VAL A 191 -6.97 21.84 6.39
N ASP A 192 -6.16 21.56 5.36
CA ASP A 192 -5.89 20.20 4.91
C ASP A 192 -5.19 19.38 6.00
N GLN A 193 -4.20 19.97 6.67
CA GLN A 193 -3.51 19.38 7.82
C GLN A 193 -4.46 19.10 8.99
N ILE A 194 -5.32 20.04 9.36
CA ILE A 194 -6.32 19.88 10.43
C ILE A 194 -7.34 18.78 10.08
N LEU A 195 -7.75 18.68 8.81
CA LEU A 195 -8.67 17.62 8.37
C LEU A 195 -8.04 16.23 8.52
N VAL A 196 -6.79 16.07 8.09
CA VAL A 196 -6.06 14.79 8.21
C VAL A 196 -5.87 14.40 9.67
N TYR A 197 -5.40 15.31 10.52
CA TYR A 197 -5.24 15.02 11.95
C TYR A 197 -6.59 14.81 12.66
N GLY A 198 -7.64 15.50 12.23
CA GLY A 198 -9.01 15.29 12.73
C GLY A 198 -9.52 13.88 12.45
N CYS A 199 -9.30 13.37 11.23
CA CYS A 199 -9.66 11.99 10.86
C CYS A 199 -8.84 10.94 11.63
N ILE A 200 -7.54 11.17 11.83
CA ILE A 200 -6.69 10.28 12.63
C ILE A 200 -7.16 10.26 14.10
N PHE A 201 -7.47 11.42 14.68
CA PHE A 201 -7.97 11.51 16.04
C PHE A 201 -9.33 10.84 16.20
N LEU A 202 -10.26 11.06 15.27
CA LEU A 202 -11.59 10.46 15.29
C LEU A 202 -11.53 8.93 15.20
N THR A 203 -10.73 8.40 14.26
CA THR A 203 -10.56 6.94 14.12
C THR A 203 -9.89 6.35 15.35
N SER A 204 -8.87 7.01 15.90
CA SER A 204 -8.21 6.57 17.15
C SER A 204 -9.18 6.57 18.34
N LEU A 205 -10.03 7.59 18.48
CA LEU A 205 -11.07 7.66 19.51
C LEU A 205 -12.05 6.48 19.39
N ILE A 206 -12.48 6.15 18.17
CA ILE A 206 -13.37 5.01 17.91
C ILE A 206 -12.68 3.71 18.34
N PHE A 207 -11.42 3.49 17.96
CA PHE A 207 -10.68 2.29 18.39
C PHE A 207 -10.51 2.21 19.92
N ILE A 208 -10.22 3.33 20.58
CA ILE A 208 -10.10 3.40 22.04
C ILE A 208 -11.44 3.06 22.71
N THR A 209 -12.55 3.62 22.23
CA THR A 209 -13.88 3.32 22.79
C THR A 209 -14.26 1.85 22.58
N ILE A 210 -13.97 1.27 21.42
CA ILE A 210 -14.18 -0.16 21.15
C ILE A 210 -13.29 -1.02 22.06
N TYR A 211 -12.01 -0.68 22.21
CA TYR A 211 -11.10 -1.40 23.10
C TYR A 211 -11.60 -1.38 24.55
N LEU A 212 -11.97 -0.20 25.06
CA LEU A 212 -12.52 -0.06 26.41
C LEU A 212 -13.84 -0.82 26.56
N PHE A 213 -14.70 -0.82 25.54
CA PHE A 213 -15.95 -1.55 25.53
C PHE A 213 -15.74 -3.07 25.54
N ILE A 214 -14.85 -3.60 24.71
CA ILE A 214 -14.48 -5.02 24.71
C ILE A 214 -13.89 -5.42 26.05
N HIS A 215 -12.95 -4.63 26.58
CA HIS A 215 -12.34 -4.88 27.89
C HIS A 215 -13.40 -4.87 29.02
N TYR A 216 -14.35 -3.94 28.96
CA TYR A 216 -15.47 -3.87 29.90
C TYR A 216 -16.38 -5.11 29.83
N ILE A 217 -16.73 -5.57 28.62
CA ILE A 217 -17.52 -6.79 28.42
C ILE A 217 -16.77 -8.02 28.91
N TYR A 218 -15.48 -8.13 28.59
CA TYR A 218 -14.68 -9.29 28.95
C TYR A 218 -14.58 -9.46 30.47
N ARG A 219 -14.40 -8.36 31.22
CA ARG A 219 -14.40 -8.38 32.69
C ARG A 219 -15.75 -8.87 33.26
N LYS A 220 -16.87 -8.42 32.69
CA LYS A 220 -18.22 -8.88 33.11
C LYS A 220 -18.44 -10.37 32.84
N ARG A 221 -18.07 -10.86 31.65
CA ARG A 221 -18.26 -12.26 31.25
C ARG A 221 -17.50 -13.25 32.13
N LYS A 222 -16.29 -12.88 32.59
CA LYS A 222 -15.48 -13.74 33.47
C LYS A 222 -16.17 -14.04 34.81
N MET A 223 -16.81 -13.05 35.43
CA MET A 223 -17.49 -13.22 36.72
C MET A 223 -18.80 -14.00 36.60
N GLN A 224 -19.50 -13.88 35.47
CA GLN A 224 -20.76 -14.57 35.21
C GLN A 224 -20.64 -16.11 35.23
N LYS A 225 -19.47 -16.66 34.88
CA LYS A 225 -19.19 -18.10 34.94
C LYS A 225 -19.28 -18.67 36.37
N TYR A 226 -19.03 -17.85 37.38
CA TYR A 226 -18.97 -18.29 38.77
C TYR A 226 -20.31 -18.15 39.52
N ILE A 227 -21.40 -17.74 38.86
CA ILE A 227 -22.73 -17.78 39.46
C ILE A 227 -23.07 -19.24 39.84
N ASN A 228 -23.66 -19.41 41.01
CA ASN A 228 -23.99 -20.66 41.69
C ASN A 228 -22.78 -21.52 42.12
N TYR A 229 -21.54 -21.12 41.82
CA TYR A 229 -20.38 -21.81 42.38
C TYR A 229 -20.28 -21.56 43.88
N ARG A 230 -19.75 -22.55 44.60
CA ARG A 230 -19.31 -22.35 45.97
C ARG A 230 -17.97 -21.65 45.94
N ILE A 231 -17.90 -20.49 46.56
CA ILE A 231 -16.76 -19.59 46.48
C ILE A 231 -16.20 -19.32 47.87
N ARG A 232 -14.90 -19.04 47.93
CA ARG A 232 -14.18 -18.58 49.10
C ARG A 232 -13.79 -17.12 48.87
N VAL A 233 -14.23 -16.25 49.76
CA VAL A 233 -13.97 -14.81 49.72
C VAL A 233 -13.15 -14.43 50.93
N THR A 234 -12.06 -13.71 50.72
CA THR A 234 -11.26 -13.12 51.80
C THR A 234 -11.61 -11.65 51.92
N VAL A 235 -12.06 -11.24 53.09
CA VAL A 235 -12.41 -9.87 53.44
C VAL A 235 -11.17 -9.14 53.97
N GLN A 236 -11.14 -7.80 53.91
CA GLN A 236 -10.05 -6.98 54.45
C GLN A 236 -9.73 -7.27 55.93
N ASP A 237 -10.72 -7.68 56.72
CA ASP A 237 -10.57 -8.08 58.14
C ASP A 237 -9.90 -9.47 58.34
N ASP A 238 -9.23 -10.04 57.33
CA ASP A 238 -8.69 -11.41 57.31
C ASP A 238 -9.71 -12.55 57.51
N ARG A 239 -11.00 -12.21 57.49
CA ARG A 239 -12.10 -13.18 57.60
C ARG A 239 -12.26 -13.90 56.26
N ILE A 240 -12.45 -15.21 56.33
CA ILE A 240 -12.73 -16.03 55.16
C ILE A 240 -14.20 -16.39 55.18
N MET A 241 -14.92 -16.07 54.12
CA MET A 241 -16.34 -16.38 53.98
C MET A 241 -16.50 -17.38 52.84
N VAL A 242 -17.17 -18.49 53.12
CA VAL A 242 -17.43 -19.54 52.11
C VAL A 242 -18.94 -19.67 51.93
N GLY A 243 -19.43 -19.51 50.70
CA GLY A 243 -20.86 -19.58 50.38
C GLY A 243 -21.08 -19.76 48.89
N ASN A 244 -22.33 -19.98 48.47
CA ASN A 244 -22.68 -20.06 47.05
C ASN A 244 -22.93 -18.67 46.48
N LEU A 245 -22.26 -18.32 45.38
CA LEU A 245 -22.43 -17.01 44.74
C LEU A 245 -23.77 -16.95 44.01
N MET A 246 -24.73 -16.16 44.51
CA MET A 246 -26.03 -16.01 43.85
C MET A 246 -26.02 -14.88 42.83
N ALA A 247 -25.38 -13.76 43.16
CA ALA A 247 -25.34 -12.57 42.32
C ALA A 247 -24.04 -11.78 42.54
N PHE A 248 -23.64 -11.02 41.53
CA PHE A 248 -22.51 -10.09 41.58
C PHE A 248 -22.89 -8.76 40.94
N ASP A 249 -22.27 -7.68 41.40
CA ASP A 249 -22.48 -6.32 40.89
C ASP A 249 -21.22 -5.76 40.20
N ARG A 250 -21.36 -4.61 39.51
CA ARG A 250 -20.26 -3.83 38.93
C ARG A 250 -19.16 -3.50 39.93
N HIS A 251 -19.53 -3.25 41.19
CA HIS A 251 -18.60 -2.93 42.27
C HIS A 251 -18.00 -4.15 42.97
N MET A 252 -18.23 -5.37 42.46
CA MET A 252 -17.92 -6.61 43.17
C MET A 252 -18.74 -6.80 44.46
N ASN A 253 -19.91 -6.17 44.58
CA ASN A 253 -20.83 -6.54 45.66
C ASN A 253 -21.30 -7.98 45.39
N LEU A 254 -21.12 -8.88 46.35
CA LEU A 254 -21.43 -10.30 46.19
C LEU A 254 -22.58 -10.69 47.09
N VAL A 255 -23.54 -11.44 46.56
CA VAL A 255 -24.62 -12.05 47.34
C VAL A 255 -24.30 -13.52 47.50
N LEU A 256 -24.14 -13.97 48.75
CA LEU A 256 -23.76 -15.34 49.09
C LEU A 256 -24.86 -16.04 49.88
N SER A 257 -25.27 -17.23 49.46
CA SER A 257 -26.17 -18.10 50.23
C SER A 257 -25.40 -19.16 51.00
N ASP A 258 -26.00 -19.65 52.08
CA ASP A 258 -25.44 -20.67 53.00
C ASP A 258 -24.02 -20.33 53.49
N CYS A 259 -23.81 -19.04 53.72
CA CYS A 259 -22.49 -18.48 53.96
C CYS A 259 -21.96 -18.86 55.35
N GLN A 260 -20.71 -19.30 55.40
CA GLN A 260 -19.98 -19.68 56.61
C GLN A 260 -18.77 -18.78 56.77
N GLU A 261 -18.66 -18.06 57.89
CA GLU A 261 -17.50 -17.26 58.27
C GLU A 261 -16.51 -18.15 59.03
N TYR A 262 -15.28 -18.17 58.54
CA TYR A 262 -14.11 -18.77 59.18
C TYR A 262 -13.24 -17.64 59.68
N ARG A 263 -13.12 -17.54 61.01
CA ARG A 263 -12.18 -16.64 61.66
C ARG A 263 -11.01 -17.47 62.18
N ARG A 264 -9.79 -17.12 61.78
CA ARG A 264 -8.59 -17.67 62.41
C ARG A 264 -8.37 -16.94 63.74
N VAL A 265 -8.62 -17.64 64.84
CA VAL A 265 -8.33 -17.14 66.18
C VAL A 265 -7.14 -17.91 66.71
N LYS A 266 -6.02 -17.23 66.93
CA LYS A 266 -4.85 -17.84 67.58
C LYS A 266 -5.14 -17.94 69.09
N LYS A 267 -5.26 -19.16 69.62
CA LYS A 267 -5.23 -19.44 71.06
C LYS A 267 -4.08 -20.43 71.31
N GLY A 268 -2.88 -19.91 71.58
CA GLY A 268 -1.67 -20.73 71.79
C GLY A 268 -1.01 -21.22 70.49
N GLU A 269 -0.30 -22.35 70.54
CA GLU A 269 0.39 -23.00 69.40
C GLU A 269 -0.57 -23.61 68.37
N GLU A 270 -1.83 -23.89 68.73
CA GLU A 270 -2.83 -24.46 67.80
C GLU A 270 -3.78 -23.40 67.22
N SER A 271 -3.82 -23.29 65.90
CA SER A 271 -4.79 -22.44 65.19
C SER A 271 -6.15 -23.14 65.10
N LYS A 272 -7.07 -22.84 66.02
CA LYS A 272 -8.47 -23.27 65.90
C LYS A 272 -9.24 -22.35 64.95
N GLU A 273 -9.81 -22.92 63.90
CA GLU A 273 -10.70 -22.21 62.99
C GLU A 273 -12.10 -22.11 63.60
N LEU A 274 -12.54 -20.90 63.96
CA LEU A 274 -13.87 -20.66 64.49
C LEU A 274 -14.85 -20.52 63.32
N LYS A 275 -15.82 -21.43 63.24
CA LYS A 275 -16.86 -21.46 62.20
C LYS A 275 -18.16 -20.84 62.70
N ARG A 276 -18.69 -19.84 61.99
CA ARG A 276 -20.01 -19.23 62.24
C ARG A 276 -20.86 -19.29 60.98
N SER A 277 -22.08 -19.83 61.07
CA SER A 277 -23.06 -19.79 59.97
C SER A 277 -23.77 -18.45 59.94
N LEU A 278 -23.82 -17.82 58.77
CA LEU A 278 -24.44 -16.52 58.56
C LEU A 278 -25.70 -16.59 57.68
N GLY A 279 -25.85 -17.64 56.85
CA GLY A 279 -27.01 -17.78 55.96
C GLY A 279 -26.85 -16.96 54.68
N LEU A 280 -27.84 -16.13 54.33
CA LEU A 280 -27.80 -15.23 53.17
C LEU A 280 -27.14 -13.90 53.56
N ILE A 281 -26.06 -13.52 52.88
CA ILE A 281 -25.33 -12.27 53.16
C ILE A 281 -24.97 -11.53 51.87
N MET A 282 -25.03 -10.20 51.92
CA MET A 282 -24.48 -9.32 50.89
C MET A 282 -23.16 -8.72 51.39
N LEU A 283 -22.08 -8.95 50.64
CA LEU A 283 -20.78 -8.35 50.89
C LEU A 283 -20.57 -7.15 49.98
N ARG A 284 -20.12 -6.04 50.55
CA ARG A 284 -19.72 -4.84 49.80
C ARG A 284 -18.37 -5.11 49.13
N GLY A 285 -18.27 -4.85 47.82
CA GLY A 285 -17.09 -5.21 47.05
C GLY A 285 -15.81 -4.46 47.41
N GLU A 286 -15.93 -3.32 48.09
CA GLU A 286 -14.81 -2.57 48.67
C GLU A 286 -14.04 -3.37 49.72
N ASN A 287 -14.73 -4.21 50.49
CA ASN A 287 -14.13 -5.00 51.57
C ASN A 287 -13.57 -6.34 51.06
N ILE A 288 -13.69 -6.65 49.76
CA ILE A 288 -13.28 -7.93 49.19
C ILE A 288 -11.87 -7.83 48.65
N VAL A 289 -10.97 -8.68 49.17
CA VAL A 289 -9.56 -8.72 48.75
C VAL A 289 -9.36 -9.79 47.69
N THR A 290 -9.80 -11.02 47.97
CA THR A 290 -9.63 -12.16 47.04
C THR A 290 -10.88 -13.02 46.96
N PHE A 291 -11.05 -13.65 45.79
CA PHE A 291 -12.13 -14.55 45.45
C PHE A 291 -11.55 -15.80 44.79
N VAL A 292 -11.92 -16.99 45.28
CA VAL A 292 -11.48 -18.28 44.73
C VAL A 292 -12.67 -19.22 44.65
N ALA A 293 -12.86 -19.91 43.52
CA ALA A 293 -13.89 -20.94 43.38
C ALA A 293 -13.45 -22.22 44.14
N GLU A 294 -14.26 -22.66 45.10
CA GLU A 294 -13.99 -23.87 45.89
C GLU A 294 -14.63 -25.11 45.27
N ALA A 295 -15.92 -25.03 44.89
CA ALA A 295 -16.64 -26.17 44.35
C ALA A 295 -17.66 -25.75 43.27
N PRO A 296 -17.94 -26.63 42.29
CA PRO A 296 -18.98 -26.40 41.28
C PRO A 296 -20.39 -26.31 41.89
N PRO A 297 -21.37 -25.71 41.19
CA PRO A 297 -22.72 -25.54 41.67
C PRO A 297 -23.38 -26.86 42.05
N LYS A 298 -23.97 -26.90 43.25
CA LYS A 298 -24.82 -28.00 43.71
C LYS A 298 -26.19 -27.89 43.05
N ASN A 299 -26.26 -28.14 41.74
CA ASN A 299 -27.49 -28.43 40.99
C ASN A 299 -27.14 -28.82 39.55
N GLN A 300 -26.95 -30.11 39.33
CA GLN A 300 -27.61 -30.78 38.21
C GLN A 300 -28.58 -31.77 38.85
N PRO A 301 -29.86 -31.86 38.41
CA PRO A 301 -30.63 -33.07 38.66
C PRO A 301 -29.80 -34.24 38.12
N ASN A 302 -29.70 -35.32 38.90
CA ASN A 302 -29.00 -36.54 38.52
C ASN A 302 -29.22 -36.84 37.03
N LYS A 303 -28.18 -36.71 36.20
CA LYS A 303 -28.13 -37.62 35.06
C LYS A 303 -28.08 -39.01 35.66
N PRO A 304 -28.97 -39.94 35.27
CA PRO A 304 -28.91 -41.30 35.75
C PRO A 304 -27.48 -41.81 35.60
N VAL A 305 -26.94 -42.32 36.69
CA VAL A 305 -25.67 -43.04 36.69
C VAL A 305 -25.88 -44.24 35.78
N GLU A 306 -25.27 -44.24 34.60
CA GLU A 306 -25.18 -45.43 33.77
C GLU A 306 -24.40 -46.47 34.57
N HIS A 307 -25.12 -47.43 35.14
CA HIS A 307 -24.52 -48.66 35.61
C HIS A 307 -23.91 -49.35 34.40
N THR A 308 -22.58 -49.35 34.32
CA THR A 308 -21.84 -50.26 33.46
C THR A 308 -22.08 -51.70 33.96
N TYR A 309 -23.16 -52.32 33.49
CA TYR A 309 -23.25 -53.77 33.46
C TYR A 309 -22.63 -54.23 32.16
N ALA A 310 -21.46 -54.87 32.27
CA ALA A 310 -20.89 -55.65 31.20
C ALA A 310 -21.88 -56.75 30.81
N GLY A 311 -22.39 -56.70 29.58
CA GLY A 311 -23.32 -57.69 29.06
C GLY A 311 -23.71 -57.39 27.62
N ASN A 312 -23.14 -58.15 26.68
CA ASN A 312 -23.43 -58.12 25.25
C ASN A 312 -24.93 -58.24 24.95
N VAL A 313 -25.52 -57.28 24.22
CA VAL A 313 -26.59 -57.55 23.24
C VAL A 313 -26.52 -56.51 22.10
N GLN A 314 -26.46 -57.00 20.86
CA GLN A 314 -26.57 -56.23 19.61
C GLN A 314 -27.99 -55.67 19.42
N THR A 315 -28.14 -54.50 18.80
CA THR A 315 -29.00 -54.30 17.59
C THR A 315 -29.17 -52.80 17.21
N ILE A 316 -28.55 -52.46 16.08
CA ILE A 316 -29.13 -51.84 14.86
C ILE A 316 -30.05 -50.59 14.98
N ALA A 317 -29.58 -49.53 14.29
CA ALA A 317 -30.29 -48.44 13.60
C ALA A 317 -30.60 -47.13 14.34
N ARG A 318 -29.80 -46.08 14.05
CA ARG A 318 -30.21 -44.94 13.19
C ARG A 318 -29.09 -43.88 13.05
N GLY A 319 -28.58 -43.74 11.82
CA GLY A 319 -28.03 -42.49 11.25
C GLY A 319 -26.57 -42.12 11.60
N PRO A 320 -25.64 -42.08 10.64
CA PRO A 320 -24.28 -41.59 10.89
C PRO A 320 -24.23 -40.04 10.92
N PRO A 321 -23.48 -39.44 11.87
CA PRO A 321 -23.15 -38.02 11.83
C PRO A 321 -22.04 -37.75 10.80
N LEU A 322 -22.14 -36.59 10.14
CA LEU A 322 -21.20 -36.05 9.14
C LEU A 322 -19.79 -35.86 9.74
N ILE A 323 -18.78 -36.49 9.14
CA ILE A 323 -17.36 -36.33 9.44
C ILE A 323 -16.76 -35.38 8.40
N PRO A 324 -15.96 -34.35 8.77
CA PRO A 324 -15.25 -33.51 7.81
C PRO A 324 -14.17 -34.33 7.07
N PRO A 325 -13.95 -34.11 5.76
CA PRO A 325 -13.05 -34.96 4.99
C PRO A 325 -11.58 -34.74 5.38
N PRO A 326 -10.78 -35.82 5.50
CA PRO A 326 -9.33 -35.71 5.68
C PRO A 326 -8.65 -35.24 4.38
N ILE A 327 -7.65 -34.39 4.53
CA ILE A 327 -6.80 -33.90 3.44
C ILE A 327 -5.94 -35.06 2.94
N MET A 328 -6.05 -35.40 1.65
CA MET A 328 -5.24 -36.44 0.99
C MET A 328 -4.14 -35.82 0.13
N PRO A 329 -2.90 -36.35 0.12
CA PRO A 329 -1.84 -35.90 -0.77
C PRO A 329 -2.18 -36.17 -2.25
N PRO A 330 -1.85 -35.27 -3.19
CA PRO A 330 -2.20 -35.45 -4.59
C PRO A 330 -1.35 -36.55 -5.24
N GLY A 331 -1.98 -37.56 -5.85
CA GLY A 331 -1.25 -38.47 -6.76
C GLY A 331 -1.81 -39.86 -7.08
N GLN A 332 -2.91 -40.35 -6.50
CA GLN A 332 -3.38 -41.72 -6.77
C GLN A 332 -4.90 -41.84 -6.96
N PHE A 333 -5.31 -42.34 -8.12
CA PHE A 333 -6.70 -42.75 -8.45
C PHE A 333 -6.73 -44.27 -8.65
N PRO A 334 -7.67 -45.03 -8.05
CA PRO A 334 -7.92 -46.41 -8.44
C PRO A 334 -9.06 -46.50 -9.48
N LEU A 335 -8.83 -47.34 -10.50
CA LEU A 335 -9.74 -47.69 -11.59
C LEU A 335 -10.99 -48.45 -11.12
N ILE A 336 -12.12 -48.22 -11.79
CA ILE A 336 -13.34 -49.06 -11.72
C ILE A 336 -13.47 -49.83 -13.03
N ASN A 337 -13.59 -51.16 -12.96
CA ASN A 337 -13.92 -52.05 -14.08
C ASN A 337 -15.29 -52.71 -13.82
N PRO A 338 -16.22 -52.75 -14.80
CA PRO A 338 -17.57 -53.30 -14.60
C PRO A 338 -17.65 -54.75 -15.08
N SER A 339 -18.36 -55.64 -14.36
CA SER A 339 -19.06 -56.81 -14.93
C SER A 339 -19.74 -57.66 -13.84
N ILE A 340 -20.92 -58.21 -14.21
CA ILE A 340 -21.73 -59.27 -13.54
C ILE A 340 -22.66 -58.73 -12.43
N GLY A 341 -24.00 -58.80 -12.48
CA GLY A 341 -24.96 -59.51 -13.34
C GLY A 341 -26.07 -60.13 -12.47
N GLY A 342 -27.36 -59.84 -12.74
CA GLY A 342 -28.50 -60.57 -12.16
C GLY A 342 -29.79 -59.75 -11.93
N LEU A 343 -30.78 -59.93 -12.81
CA LEU A 343 -32.17 -59.42 -12.72
C LEU A 343 -33.11 -60.48 -12.09
N PRO A 344 -34.34 -60.09 -11.68
CA PRO A 344 -35.46 -60.42 -12.56
C PRO A 344 -36.45 -59.25 -12.80
N ILE A 345 -37.03 -59.28 -14.00
CA ILE A 345 -37.93 -58.29 -14.60
C ILE A 345 -39.40 -58.74 -14.38
N PRO A 346 -40.35 -57.85 -14.01
CA PRO A 346 -41.79 -58.12 -14.09
C PRO A 346 -42.38 -57.76 -15.49
N PRO A 347 -43.45 -58.46 -15.96
CA PRO A 347 -43.90 -58.37 -17.35
C PRO A 347 -44.70 -57.09 -17.68
N PRO A 348 -44.62 -56.57 -18.92
CA PRO A 348 -45.22 -55.30 -19.32
C PRO A 348 -46.52 -55.45 -20.15
N GLY A 349 -47.51 -54.57 -19.91
CA GLY A 349 -48.70 -54.48 -20.77
C GLY A 349 -49.55 -53.22 -20.53
N ILE A 350 -49.79 -52.48 -21.62
CA ILE A 350 -50.75 -51.37 -21.88
C ILE A 350 -50.26 -49.91 -21.62
N PRO A 351 -50.13 -49.06 -22.67
CA PRO A 351 -50.11 -47.58 -22.62
C PRO A 351 -51.41 -46.97 -23.21
N PRO A 352 -51.62 -45.63 -23.40
CA PRO A 352 -51.02 -44.40 -22.83
C PRO A 352 -52.03 -43.27 -22.38
N LEU A 353 -51.50 -42.25 -21.66
CA LEU A 353 -51.84 -40.79 -21.58
C LEU A 353 -53.22 -40.23 -21.08
N PRO A 354 -53.30 -38.93 -20.66
CA PRO A 354 -54.25 -38.31 -19.69
C PRO A 354 -55.28 -37.34 -20.38
N PRO A 355 -55.94 -36.31 -19.77
CA PRO A 355 -56.31 -35.95 -18.38
C PRO A 355 -57.84 -35.61 -18.18
N ASN A 356 -58.22 -35.22 -16.95
CA ASN A 356 -59.13 -34.08 -16.63
C ASN A 356 -60.62 -34.32 -16.15
N ILE A 357 -61.01 -33.48 -15.15
CA ILE A 357 -62.35 -32.91 -14.80
C ILE A 357 -63.42 -33.72 -13.99
N HIS A 358 -63.69 -33.17 -12.77
CA HIS A 358 -64.95 -33.01 -12.00
C HIS A 358 -65.74 -34.17 -11.35
N GLY A 359 -66.29 -33.81 -10.18
CA GLY A 359 -67.62 -34.24 -9.68
C GLY A 359 -67.56 -35.19 -8.49
N ASN A 360 -67.48 -34.73 -7.24
CA ASN A 360 -68.59 -34.23 -6.41
C ASN A 360 -69.70 -35.28 -6.16
N LYS A 361 -69.56 -36.09 -5.11
CA LYS A 361 -70.49 -36.18 -3.97
C LYS A 361 -69.96 -37.17 -2.93
#